data_AF-A0A9D7PE66-F1
#
_entry.id   AF-A0A9D7PE66-F1
#
_cell.length_a   1.000
_cell.length_b   1.000
_cell.length_c   1.000
_cell.angle_alpha   90.00
_cell.angle_beta   90.00
_cell.angle_gamma   90.00
#
_symmetry.space_group_name_H-M   'P 1'
#
loop_
_entity.id
_entity.type
_entity.pdbx_description
1 polymer ?
#
loop_
_entity_poly.entity_id
_entity_poly.type
_entity_poly.pdbx_seq_one_letter_code
_entity_poly.pdbx_strand_id
1 'polypeptide(L)'
;MRTPGLILCSSPRSGSTLLCDLLSATGRAGRPASYYRRESVEDYAEQFGISAYDHPTAESFERAYLAGVLAAGRDASGRFALRLMAENRPELAARLALLFPDCVTDAERFAAAFGPCVHVHLCRVDKVAEAISLLRAEQTGLWHRRADGSERERTAPPRPAVYDAPRIAEHLAALTAFERSWNDWFTANGIEPLRLSYEDLAADPQRALARLLAALDEDPALARTISPRTARLADAESREWAARFIADAG
;
A
#
# COMPACT_ATOMS: atom_id res chain seq x y z
N MET A 1 -15.16 -7.00 -22.48
CA MET A 1 -14.21 -6.01 -21.94
C MET A 1 -13.40 -6.70 -20.84
N ARG A 2 -12.09 -6.46 -20.76
CA ARG A 2 -11.28 -6.93 -19.62
C ARG A 2 -11.71 -6.16 -18.37
N THR A 3 -11.95 -6.85 -17.28
CA THR A 3 -12.28 -6.23 -15.99
C THR A 3 -11.07 -5.44 -15.46
N PRO A 4 -11.26 -4.20 -14.96
CA PRO A 4 -10.13 -3.37 -14.56
C PRO A 4 -9.35 -3.97 -13.37
N GLY A 5 -8.04 -3.80 -13.37
CA GLY A 5 -7.20 -4.08 -12.20
C GLY A 5 -7.40 -3.05 -11.09
N LEU A 6 -6.62 -3.17 -10.02
CA LEU A 6 -6.61 -2.24 -8.89
C LEU A 6 -5.19 -1.79 -8.55
N ILE A 7 -4.99 -0.50 -8.35
CA ILE A 7 -3.77 0.04 -7.73
C ILE A 7 -4.17 0.73 -6.42
N LEU A 8 -3.74 0.15 -5.30
CA LEU A 8 -3.88 0.72 -3.98
C LEU A 8 -2.71 1.69 -3.72
N CYS A 9 -2.99 2.97 -3.92
CA CYS A 9 -2.09 4.10 -3.66
C CYS A 9 -2.16 4.48 -2.18
N SER A 10 -1.03 4.43 -1.48
CA SER A 10 -1.04 4.66 -0.03
C SER A 10 0.29 5.19 0.53
N SER A 11 0.34 5.41 1.83
CA SER A 11 1.55 5.71 2.63
C SER A 11 1.75 4.64 3.72
N PRO A 12 2.94 4.52 4.30
CA PRO A 12 3.15 3.72 5.50
C PRO A 12 2.15 4.09 6.61
N ARG A 13 1.64 3.08 7.34
CA ARG A 13 0.79 3.24 8.54
C ARG A 13 -0.62 3.83 8.33
N SER A 14 -1.08 3.82 7.09
CA SER A 14 -2.43 4.23 6.67
C SER A 14 -3.49 3.12 6.70
N GLY A 15 -3.13 1.89 7.06
CA GLY A 15 -4.03 0.73 7.05
C GLY A 15 -4.08 -0.05 5.73
N SER A 16 -3.17 0.20 4.79
CA SER A 16 -3.11 -0.53 3.52
C SER A 16 -2.97 -2.05 3.67
N THR A 17 -2.30 -2.55 4.71
CA THR A 17 -2.23 -3.99 5.02
C THR A 17 -3.60 -4.57 5.38
N LEU A 18 -4.41 -3.86 6.16
CA LEU A 18 -5.79 -4.26 6.47
C LEU A 18 -6.62 -4.34 5.19
N LEU A 19 -6.52 -3.33 4.32
CA LEU A 19 -7.25 -3.33 3.06
C LEU A 19 -6.78 -4.46 2.11
N CYS A 20 -5.47 -4.71 2.02
CA CYS A 20 -4.93 -5.83 1.25
C CYS A 20 -5.50 -7.19 1.69
N ASP A 21 -5.65 -7.42 3.00
CA ASP A 21 -6.24 -8.66 3.50
C ASP A 21 -7.70 -8.81 3.09
N LEU A 22 -8.48 -7.74 3.22
CA LEU A 22 -9.89 -7.72 2.85
C LEU A 22 -10.06 -8.01 1.35
N LEU A 23 -9.26 -7.34 0.50
CA LEU A 23 -9.25 -7.55 -0.95
C LEU A 23 -8.89 -8.99 -1.30
N SER A 24 -7.80 -9.51 -0.74
CA SER A 24 -7.35 -10.88 -1.01
C SER A 24 -8.36 -11.92 -0.54
N ALA A 25 -9.04 -11.68 0.60
CA ALA A 25 -10.04 -12.57 1.15
C ALA A 25 -11.30 -12.68 0.28
N THR A 26 -11.57 -11.71 -0.60
CA THR A 26 -12.68 -11.80 -1.55
C THR A 26 -12.45 -12.85 -2.63
N GLY A 27 -11.18 -13.13 -2.99
CA GLY A 27 -10.82 -13.93 -4.17
C GLY A 27 -11.25 -13.34 -5.51
N ARG A 28 -11.71 -12.08 -5.52
CA ARG A 28 -12.32 -11.37 -6.67
C ARG A 28 -11.75 -9.97 -6.91
N ALA A 29 -10.89 -9.48 -6.01
CA ALA A 29 -10.32 -8.13 -6.02
C ALA A 29 -8.79 -8.11 -6.22
N GLY A 30 -8.24 -9.16 -6.83
CA GLY A 30 -6.80 -9.36 -7.02
C GLY A 30 -6.04 -9.71 -5.73
N ARG A 31 -4.71 -9.74 -5.85
CA ARG A 31 -3.79 -10.04 -4.73
C ARG A 31 -2.80 -8.89 -4.52
N PRO A 32 -3.25 -7.78 -3.91
CA PRO A 32 -2.40 -6.60 -3.74
C PRO A 32 -1.25 -6.88 -2.77
N ALA A 33 -0.02 -6.75 -3.24
CA ALA A 33 1.19 -6.77 -2.42
C ALA A 33 2.16 -5.64 -2.83
N SER A 34 3.18 -5.42 -2.00
CA SER A 34 4.23 -4.43 -2.24
C SER A 34 5.32 -4.94 -3.18
N TYR A 35 4.95 -5.36 -4.38
CA TYR A 35 5.89 -5.91 -5.37
C TYR A 35 7.00 -4.94 -5.76
N TYR A 36 6.76 -3.63 -5.68
CA TYR A 36 7.76 -2.61 -6.01
C TYR A 36 8.30 -1.88 -4.78
N ARG A 37 8.14 -2.45 -3.59
CA ARG A 37 8.90 -1.99 -2.42
C ARG A 37 10.36 -2.40 -2.62
N ARG A 38 11.28 -1.44 -2.57
CA ARG A 38 12.71 -1.63 -2.88
C ARG A 38 13.31 -2.85 -2.17
N GLU A 39 13.06 -2.98 -0.87
CA GLU A 39 13.59 -4.05 -0.03
C GLU A 39 12.95 -5.41 -0.29
N SER A 40 11.90 -5.48 -1.11
CA SER A 40 11.18 -6.71 -1.44
C SER A 40 11.42 -7.17 -2.88
N VAL A 41 12.12 -6.38 -3.70
CA VAL A 41 12.31 -6.70 -5.13
C VAL A 41 13.14 -7.96 -5.31
N GLU A 42 14.22 -8.11 -4.52
CA GLU A 42 15.10 -9.27 -4.59
C GLU A 42 14.35 -10.55 -4.16
N ASP A 43 13.63 -10.50 -3.03
CA ASP A 43 12.81 -11.62 -2.53
C ASP A 43 11.76 -12.07 -3.56
N TYR A 44 11.06 -11.13 -4.20
CA TYR A 44 10.08 -11.45 -5.23
C TYR A 44 10.73 -11.97 -6.51
N ALA A 45 11.90 -11.44 -6.90
CA ALA A 45 12.62 -11.96 -8.06
C ALA A 45 13.01 -13.43 -7.84
N GLU A 46 13.51 -13.78 -6.66
CA GLU A 46 13.76 -15.18 -6.28
C GLU A 46 12.48 -16.01 -6.32
N GLN A 47 11.38 -15.53 -5.72
CA GLN A 47 10.09 -16.21 -5.73
C GLN A 47 9.54 -16.46 -7.16
N PHE A 48 9.80 -15.53 -8.08
CA PHE A 48 9.40 -15.65 -9.48
C PHE A 48 10.37 -16.48 -10.32
N GLY A 49 11.48 -16.97 -9.73
CA GLY A 49 12.50 -17.74 -10.44
C GLY A 49 13.32 -16.89 -11.41
N ILE A 50 13.50 -15.60 -11.14
CA ILE A 50 14.21 -14.66 -12.01
C ILE A 50 15.67 -14.60 -11.57
N SER A 51 16.56 -15.13 -12.41
CA SER A 51 18.00 -15.09 -12.19
C SER A 51 18.66 -13.97 -13.00
N ALA A 52 19.67 -13.34 -12.41
CA ALA A 52 20.52 -12.39 -13.13
C ALA A 52 21.33 -13.05 -14.26
N TYR A 53 21.51 -14.37 -14.22
CA TYR A 53 22.15 -15.12 -15.30
C TYR A 53 21.27 -15.19 -16.56
N ASP A 54 19.97 -15.46 -16.37
CA ASP A 54 19.00 -15.57 -17.46
C ASP A 54 18.55 -14.19 -17.97
N HIS A 55 18.70 -13.16 -17.13
CA HIS A 55 18.29 -11.78 -17.41
C HIS A 55 19.43 -10.78 -17.15
N PRO A 56 20.48 -10.78 -18.01
CA PRO A 56 21.70 -10.03 -17.76
C PRO A 56 21.58 -8.51 -17.98
N THR A 57 20.51 -8.04 -18.63
CA THR A 57 20.25 -6.61 -18.83
C THR A 57 19.13 -6.11 -17.94
N ALA A 58 19.18 -4.84 -17.53
CA ALA A 58 18.12 -4.21 -16.75
C ALA A 58 16.75 -4.36 -17.43
N GLU A 59 16.66 -4.16 -18.75
CA GLU A 59 15.41 -4.33 -19.48
C GLU A 59 14.89 -5.77 -19.44
N SER A 60 15.76 -6.76 -19.65
CA SER A 60 15.36 -8.18 -19.60
C SER A 60 14.88 -8.60 -18.22
N PHE A 61 15.52 -8.09 -17.16
CA PHE A 61 15.12 -8.31 -15.78
C PHE A 61 13.77 -7.65 -15.51
N GLU A 62 13.59 -6.37 -15.86
CA GLU A 62 12.33 -5.66 -15.63
C GLU A 62 11.16 -6.30 -16.37
N ARG A 63 11.39 -6.82 -17.58
CA ARG A 63 10.38 -7.51 -18.37
C ARG A 63 9.94 -8.81 -17.68
N ALA A 64 10.90 -9.61 -17.21
CA ALA A 64 10.62 -10.82 -16.45
C ALA A 64 9.92 -10.51 -15.12
N TYR A 65 10.40 -9.48 -14.42
CA TYR A 65 9.86 -9.04 -13.14
C TYR A 65 8.42 -8.57 -13.27
N LEU A 66 8.11 -7.71 -14.25
CA LEU A 66 6.74 -7.28 -14.53
C LEU A 66 5.83 -8.46 -14.84
N ALA A 67 6.29 -9.45 -15.61
CA ALA A 67 5.51 -10.65 -15.89
C ALA A 67 5.22 -11.45 -14.60
N GLY A 68 6.21 -11.62 -13.72
CA GLY A 68 6.05 -12.24 -12.41
C GLY A 68 5.05 -11.48 -11.52
N VAL A 69 5.15 -10.15 -11.46
CA VAL A 69 4.22 -9.29 -10.72
C VAL A 69 2.80 -9.42 -11.25
N LEU A 70 2.60 -9.40 -12.57
CA LEU A 70 1.29 -9.56 -13.19
C LEU A 70 0.68 -10.93 -12.92
N ALA A 71 1.49 -11.98 -12.83
CA ALA A 71 1.02 -13.32 -12.46
C ALA A 71 0.67 -13.40 -10.98
N ALA A 72 1.54 -12.91 -10.10
CA ALA A 72 1.38 -12.98 -8.65
C ALA A 72 0.21 -12.12 -8.13
N GLY A 73 0.02 -10.93 -8.73
CA GLY A 73 -1.01 -9.97 -8.34
C GLY A 73 -2.42 -10.35 -8.82
N ARG A 74 -2.55 -11.41 -9.63
CA ARG A 74 -3.85 -11.91 -10.10
C ARG A 74 -4.47 -12.90 -9.12
N ASP A 75 -5.79 -12.79 -8.93
CA ASP A 75 -6.59 -13.78 -8.22
C ASP A 75 -7.17 -14.85 -9.15
N ALA A 76 -8.03 -15.72 -8.61
CA ALA A 76 -8.69 -16.79 -9.35
C ALA A 76 -9.70 -16.27 -10.40
N SER A 77 -10.18 -15.03 -10.29
CA SER A 77 -11.00 -14.37 -11.31
C SER A 77 -10.17 -13.79 -12.44
N GLY A 78 -8.84 -13.76 -12.30
CA GLY A 78 -7.91 -13.17 -13.25
C GLY A 78 -7.72 -11.66 -13.05
N ARG A 79 -8.34 -11.05 -12.03
CA ARG A 79 -8.20 -9.61 -11.74
C ARG A 79 -6.85 -9.34 -11.07
N PHE A 80 -6.15 -8.32 -11.56
CA PHE A 80 -4.86 -7.89 -11.01
C PHE A 80 -5.04 -6.84 -9.91
N ALA A 81 -4.20 -6.88 -8.88
CA ALA A 81 -4.09 -5.80 -7.90
C ALA A 81 -2.63 -5.55 -7.45
N LEU A 82 -2.31 -4.28 -7.18
CA LEU A 82 -1.00 -3.82 -6.71
C LEU A 82 -1.17 -2.92 -5.49
N ARG A 83 -0.31 -3.06 -4.47
CA ARG A 83 -0.13 -2.03 -3.43
C ARG A 83 1.10 -1.20 -3.76
N LEU A 84 0.93 0.11 -3.84
CA LEU A 84 2.00 1.05 -4.17
C LEU A 84 2.07 2.15 -3.10
N MET A 85 3.18 2.21 -2.40
CA MET A 85 3.44 3.29 -1.44
C MET A 85 4.02 4.52 -2.17
N ALA A 86 3.78 5.71 -1.63
CA ALA A 86 4.20 6.98 -2.23
C ALA A 86 5.71 7.02 -2.53
N GLU A 87 6.52 6.51 -1.60
CA GLU A 87 7.98 6.45 -1.68
C GLU A 87 8.49 5.55 -2.81
N ASN A 88 7.71 4.55 -3.22
CA ASN A 88 8.09 3.61 -4.27
C ASN A 88 7.61 4.02 -5.66
N ARG A 89 6.66 4.97 -5.76
CA ARG A 89 6.07 5.38 -7.04
C ARG A 89 7.12 5.91 -8.04
N PRO A 90 8.05 6.83 -7.68
CA PRO A 90 9.03 7.33 -8.64
C PRO A 90 9.95 6.24 -9.19
N GLU A 91 10.31 5.26 -8.35
CA GLU A 91 11.14 4.13 -8.76
C GLU A 91 10.38 3.19 -9.70
N LEU A 92 9.10 2.90 -9.42
CA LEU A 92 8.25 2.17 -10.36
C LEU A 92 8.17 2.90 -11.72
N ALA A 93 7.95 4.21 -11.72
CA ALA A 93 7.89 4.99 -12.96
C ALA A 93 9.19 4.87 -13.78
N ALA A 94 10.35 4.98 -13.11
CA ALA A 94 11.66 4.81 -13.75
C ALA A 94 11.85 3.38 -14.32
N ARG A 95 11.44 2.34 -13.58
CA ARG A 95 11.52 0.94 -14.04
C ARG A 95 10.63 0.70 -15.26
N LEU A 96 9.39 1.20 -15.24
CA LEU A 96 8.49 1.11 -16.39
C LEU A 96 8.96 1.95 -17.58
N ALA A 97 9.77 2.99 -17.35
CA ALA A 97 10.34 3.78 -18.43
C ALA A 97 11.32 3.01 -19.31
N LEU A 98 12.00 2.01 -18.73
CA LEU A 98 12.85 1.08 -19.47
C LEU A 98 12.04 0.18 -20.43
N LEU A 99 10.82 -0.19 -20.03
CA LEU A 99 9.97 -1.12 -20.77
C LEU A 99 9.08 -0.45 -21.81
N PHE A 100 8.68 0.79 -21.56
CA PHE A 100 7.71 1.52 -22.36
C PHE A 100 8.22 2.91 -22.76
N PRO A 101 9.40 3.04 -23.40
CA PRO A 101 10.08 4.32 -23.61
C PRO A 101 9.23 5.35 -24.37
N ASP A 102 8.32 4.90 -25.23
CA ASP A 102 7.44 5.75 -26.04
C ASP A 102 6.27 6.37 -25.26
N CYS A 103 5.97 5.90 -24.04
CA CYS A 103 4.98 6.53 -23.17
C CYS A 103 5.54 7.84 -22.58
N VAL A 104 4.76 8.90 -22.62
CA VAL A 104 5.16 10.24 -22.16
C VAL A 104 4.89 10.42 -20.67
N THR A 105 3.77 9.88 -20.18
CA THR A 105 3.31 10.05 -18.79
C THR A 105 3.41 8.78 -17.96
N ASP A 106 3.44 8.94 -16.62
CA ASP A 106 3.38 7.81 -15.68
C ASP A 106 2.08 7.02 -15.85
N ALA A 107 0.94 7.69 -16.07
CA ALA A 107 -0.34 7.04 -16.34
C ALA A 107 -0.28 6.13 -17.57
N GLU A 108 0.32 6.58 -18.67
CA GLU A 108 0.48 5.76 -19.88
C GLU A 108 1.38 4.54 -19.59
N ARG A 109 2.50 4.73 -18.89
CA ARG A 109 3.38 3.62 -18.48
C ARG A 109 2.66 2.61 -17.59
N PHE A 110 1.86 3.09 -16.63
CA PHE A 110 1.09 2.23 -15.73
C PHE A 110 -0.02 1.48 -16.49
N ALA A 111 -0.71 2.15 -17.41
CA ALA A 111 -1.72 1.53 -18.26
C ALA A 111 -1.11 0.48 -19.21
N ALA A 112 0.07 0.75 -19.77
CA ALA A 112 0.80 -0.20 -20.60
C ALA A 112 1.27 -1.44 -19.81
N ALA A 113 1.72 -1.23 -18.57
CA ALA A 113 2.21 -2.29 -17.70
C ALA A 113 1.08 -3.16 -17.12
N PHE A 114 0.04 -2.53 -16.56
CA PHE A 114 -0.96 -3.20 -15.73
C PHE A 114 -2.33 -3.31 -16.39
N GLY A 115 -2.55 -2.62 -17.52
CA GLY A 115 -3.87 -2.44 -18.12
C GLY A 115 -4.71 -1.40 -17.38
N PRO A 116 -6.00 -1.25 -17.74
CA PRO A 116 -6.89 -0.32 -17.06
C PRO A 116 -7.04 -0.70 -15.58
N CYS A 117 -6.79 0.25 -14.68
CA CYS A 117 -6.87 0.03 -13.24
C CYS A 117 -7.73 1.08 -12.55
N VAL A 118 -8.53 0.65 -11.58
CA VAL A 118 -9.12 1.53 -10.57
C VAL A 118 -8.04 1.93 -9.59
N HIS A 119 -7.84 3.23 -9.42
CA HIS A 119 -6.93 3.76 -8.41
C HIS A 119 -7.69 3.97 -7.11
N VAL A 120 -7.20 3.36 -6.02
CA VAL A 120 -7.74 3.54 -4.68
C VAL A 120 -6.71 4.30 -3.87
N HIS A 121 -7.06 5.51 -3.43
CA HIS A 121 -6.20 6.30 -2.54
C HIS A 121 -6.65 6.09 -1.10
N LEU A 122 -5.84 5.38 -0.32
CA LEU A 122 -6.04 5.18 1.10
C LEU A 122 -5.08 6.08 1.89
N CYS A 123 -5.64 7.05 2.62
CA CYS A 123 -4.90 7.93 3.52
C CYS A 123 -5.41 7.80 4.96
N ARG A 124 -4.63 8.30 5.92
CA ARG A 124 -5.04 8.44 7.31
C ARG A 124 -5.21 9.91 7.63
N VAL A 125 -6.37 10.29 8.15
CA VAL A 125 -6.72 11.69 8.41
C VAL A 125 -5.92 12.21 9.60
N ASP A 126 -5.79 11.40 10.67
CA ASP A 126 -4.97 11.76 11.82
C ASP A 126 -3.47 11.48 11.56
N LYS A 127 -2.79 12.48 10.99
CA LYS A 127 -1.37 12.42 10.63
C LYS A 127 -0.42 12.36 11.82
N VAL A 128 -0.80 12.95 12.96
CA VAL A 128 -0.01 12.85 14.19
C VAL A 128 -0.03 11.41 14.69
N ALA A 129 -1.20 10.78 14.73
CA ALA A 129 -1.31 9.38 15.12
C ALA A 129 -0.72 8.41 14.07
N GLU A 130 -0.66 8.80 12.80
CA GLU A 130 0.09 8.07 11.76
C GLU A 130 1.60 8.13 12.03
N ALA A 131 2.15 9.32 12.27
CA ALA A 131 3.57 9.55 12.57
C ALA A 131 4.04 8.83 13.84
N ILE A 132 3.27 8.91 14.92
CA ILE A 132 3.54 8.16 16.16
C ILE A 132 3.52 6.65 15.89
N SER A 133 2.54 6.17 15.12
CA SER A 133 2.50 4.75 14.79
C SER A 133 3.68 4.30 13.94
N LEU A 134 4.25 5.17 13.11
CA LEU A 134 5.43 4.89 12.31
C LEU A 134 6.67 4.80 13.21
N LEU A 135 6.90 5.82 14.05
CA LEU A 135 8.02 5.83 15.00
C LEU A 135 8.02 4.57 15.89
N ARG A 136 6.85 4.22 16.44
CA ARG A 136 6.73 3.02 17.28
C ARG A 136 7.03 1.74 16.49
N ALA A 137 6.57 1.63 15.25
CA ALA A 137 6.85 0.46 14.42
C ALA A 137 8.36 0.32 14.14
N GLU A 138 9.04 1.43 13.84
CA GLU A 138 10.49 1.47 13.61
C GLU A 138 11.28 1.09 14.88
N GLN A 139 10.95 1.68 16.03
CA GLN A 139 11.66 1.44 17.29
C GLN A 139 11.45 0.01 17.84
N THR A 140 10.20 -0.46 17.81
CA THR A 140 9.85 -1.77 18.38
C THR A 140 10.11 -2.92 17.41
N GLY A 141 10.31 -2.61 16.12
CA GLY A 141 10.35 -3.58 15.03
C GLY A 141 9.01 -4.23 14.71
N LEU A 142 7.91 -3.90 15.40
CA LEU A 142 6.60 -4.53 15.19
C LEU A 142 5.76 -3.71 14.21
N TRP A 143 5.57 -4.23 13.01
CA TRP A 143 4.83 -3.54 11.95
C TRP A 143 3.35 -3.95 11.91
N HIS A 144 3.02 -5.23 12.07
CA HIS A 144 1.64 -5.68 11.98
C HIS A 144 1.30 -6.74 13.04
N ARG A 145 0.04 -6.69 13.52
CA ARG A 145 -0.57 -7.74 14.36
C ARG A 145 -1.75 -8.37 13.64
N ARG A 146 -1.96 -9.66 13.89
CA ARG A 146 -3.17 -10.37 13.48
C ARG A 146 -4.36 -9.99 14.37
N ALA A 147 -5.57 -10.28 13.91
CA ALA A 147 -6.81 -10.05 14.64
C ALA A 147 -6.85 -10.78 16.00
N ASP A 148 -6.17 -11.92 16.13
CA ASP A 148 -6.03 -12.70 17.36
C ASP A 148 -4.97 -12.15 18.35
N GLY A 149 -4.31 -11.03 18.00
CA GLY A 149 -3.29 -10.38 18.82
C GLY A 149 -1.86 -10.89 18.59
N SER A 150 -1.68 -11.99 17.85
CA SER A 150 -0.36 -12.53 17.50
C SER A 150 0.40 -11.61 16.54
N GLU A 151 1.73 -11.71 16.55
CA GLU A 151 2.58 -10.92 15.67
C GLU A 151 2.48 -11.43 14.23
N ARG A 152 2.28 -10.49 13.30
CA ARG A 152 2.24 -10.80 11.86
C ARG A 152 3.58 -10.48 11.20
N GLU A 153 4.19 -9.35 11.58
CA GLU A 153 5.41 -8.87 10.95
C GLU A 153 6.27 -8.15 11.98
N ARG A 154 7.46 -8.71 12.24
CA ARG A 154 8.48 -8.17 13.13
C ARG A 154 9.82 -8.13 12.40
N THR A 155 10.44 -6.96 12.32
CA THR A 155 11.72 -6.73 11.62
C THR A 155 12.90 -6.63 12.58
N ALA A 156 12.65 -6.49 13.89
CA ALA A 156 13.70 -6.40 14.90
C ALA A 156 13.25 -6.98 16.27
N PRO A 157 14.20 -7.37 17.14
CA PRO A 157 13.88 -7.83 18.49
C PRO A 157 13.01 -6.83 19.27
N PRO A 158 12.07 -7.28 20.12
CA PRO A 158 11.19 -6.40 20.87
C PRO A 158 11.97 -5.41 21.73
N ARG A 159 11.65 -4.13 21.60
CA ARG A 159 12.17 -3.05 22.44
C ARG A 159 11.03 -2.09 22.80
N PRO A 160 11.04 -1.48 24.00
CA PRO A 160 10.10 -0.42 24.34
C PRO A 160 10.23 0.75 23.37
N ALA A 161 9.11 1.33 22.94
CA ALA A 161 9.11 2.56 22.20
C ALA A 161 9.42 3.74 23.13
N VAL A 162 10.07 4.78 22.62
CA VAL A 162 10.44 5.98 23.38
C VAL A 162 9.91 7.21 22.65
N TYR A 163 9.21 8.07 23.38
CA TYR A 163 8.70 9.33 22.85
C TYR A 163 9.85 10.22 22.36
N ASP A 164 9.74 10.68 21.12
CA ASP A 164 10.75 11.52 20.47
C ASP A 164 10.02 12.55 19.59
N ALA A 165 9.81 13.75 20.12
CA ALA A 165 9.06 14.80 19.43
C ALA A 165 9.72 15.23 18.10
N PRO A 166 11.05 15.46 18.02
CA PRO A 166 11.71 15.72 16.74
C PRO A 166 11.45 14.64 15.69
N ARG A 167 11.57 13.35 16.05
CA ARG A 167 11.32 12.26 15.10
C ARG A 167 9.85 12.15 14.71
N ILE A 168 8.91 12.40 15.63
CA ILE A 168 7.48 12.49 15.30
C ILE A 168 7.23 13.62 14.28
N ALA A 169 7.86 14.79 14.47
CA ALA A 169 7.73 15.92 13.54
C ALA A 169 8.31 15.60 12.16
N GLU A 170 9.46 14.94 12.08
CA GLU A 170 10.05 14.44 10.83
C GLU A 170 9.10 13.50 10.09
N HIS A 171 8.55 12.50 10.78
CA HIS A 171 7.59 11.57 10.20
C HIS A 171 6.30 12.27 9.75
N LEU A 172 5.78 13.21 10.55
CA LEU A 172 4.60 14.00 10.20
C LEU A 172 4.85 14.78 8.90
N ALA A 173 5.99 15.46 8.78
CA ALA A 173 6.37 16.19 7.57
C ALA A 173 6.48 15.26 6.35
N ALA A 174 7.13 14.10 6.50
CA ALA A 174 7.27 13.11 5.45
C ALA A 174 5.93 12.52 4.99
N LEU A 175 5.08 12.10 5.92
CA LEU A 175 3.74 11.54 5.64
C LEU A 175 2.82 12.56 4.98
N THR A 176 2.92 13.83 5.36
CA THR A 176 2.18 14.92 4.71
C THR A 176 2.71 15.17 3.30
N ALA A 177 4.02 15.10 3.08
CA ALA A 177 4.62 15.21 1.75
C ALA A 177 4.21 14.05 0.83
N PHE A 178 4.12 12.83 1.35
CA PHE A 178 3.63 11.67 0.60
C PHE A 178 2.18 11.83 0.15
N GLU A 179 1.30 12.32 1.03
CA GLU A 179 -0.09 12.59 0.65
C GLU A 179 -0.20 13.68 -0.42
N ARG A 180 0.55 14.78 -0.28
CA ARG A 180 0.61 15.82 -1.34
C ARG A 180 1.09 15.24 -2.66
N SER A 181 2.19 14.50 -2.62
CA SER A 181 2.78 13.84 -3.79
C SER A 181 1.78 12.92 -4.52
N TRP A 182 0.91 12.20 -3.81
CA TRP A 182 -0.15 11.42 -4.44
C TRP A 182 -1.18 12.31 -5.14
N ASN A 183 -1.67 13.34 -4.46
CA ASN A 183 -2.68 14.24 -5.04
C ASN A 183 -2.14 15.00 -6.27
N ASP A 184 -0.89 15.46 -6.22
CA ASP A 184 -0.22 16.10 -7.34
C ASP A 184 -0.11 15.15 -8.53
N TRP A 185 0.28 13.89 -8.28
CA TRP A 185 0.38 12.88 -9.33
C TRP A 185 -0.97 12.52 -9.94
N PHE A 186 -2.02 12.37 -9.14
CA PHE A 186 -3.38 12.14 -9.67
C PHE A 186 -3.80 13.29 -10.57
N THR A 187 -3.56 14.54 -10.16
CA THR A 187 -3.90 15.74 -10.93
C THR A 187 -3.11 15.80 -12.24
N ALA A 188 -1.79 15.60 -12.19
CA ALA A 188 -0.91 15.63 -13.35
C ALA A 188 -1.24 14.55 -14.40
N ASN A 189 -1.84 13.44 -13.96
CA ASN A 189 -2.19 12.31 -14.83
C ASN A 189 -3.70 12.20 -15.13
N GLY A 190 -4.53 13.17 -14.69
CA GLY A 190 -5.98 13.15 -14.92
C GLY A 190 -6.69 11.95 -14.27
N ILE A 191 -6.20 11.46 -13.14
CA ILE A 191 -6.73 10.29 -12.44
C ILE A 191 -7.68 10.74 -11.34
N GLU A 192 -8.90 10.20 -11.34
CA GLU A 192 -9.86 10.34 -10.25
C GLU A 192 -9.85 9.08 -9.38
N PRO A 193 -9.15 9.07 -8.23
CA PRO A 193 -9.08 7.88 -7.39
C PRO A 193 -10.34 7.71 -6.54
N LEU A 194 -10.71 6.46 -6.25
CA LEU A 194 -11.60 6.15 -5.13
C LEU A 194 -10.88 6.49 -3.82
N ARG A 195 -11.40 7.46 -3.08
CA ARG A 195 -10.82 7.92 -1.82
C ARG A 195 -11.40 7.16 -0.62
N LEU A 196 -10.51 6.62 0.20
CA LEU A 196 -10.82 5.97 1.47
C LEU A 196 -9.94 6.55 2.58
N SER A 197 -10.51 6.69 3.77
CA SER A 197 -9.77 7.01 4.98
C SER A 197 -9.51 5.75 5.80
N TYR A 198 -8.39 5.72 6.53
CA TYR A 198 -8.12 4.71 7.53
C TYR A 198 -9.23 4.64 8.58
N GLU A 199 -9.74 5.79 9.00
CA GLU A 199 -10.76 5.93 10.02
C GLU A 199 -12.07 5.25 9.59
N ASP A 200 -12.54 5.49 8.36
CA ASP A 200 -13.71 4.81 7.81
C ASP A 200 -13.46 3.31 7.64
N LEU A 201 -12.29 2.95 7.12
CA LEU A 201 -11.89 1.54 6.93
C LEU A 201 -11.84 0.78 8.26
N ALA A 202 -11.35 1.41 9.32
CA ALA A 202 -11.23 0.80 10.64
C ALA A 202 -12.57 0.74 11.38
N ALA A 203 -13.46 1.73 11.14
CA ALA A 203 -14.78 1.77 11.76
C ALA A 203 -15.75 0.76 11.13
N ASP A 204 -15.76 0.64 9.79
CA ASP A 204 -16.62 -0.29 9.06
C ASP A 204 -15.89 -0.88 7.84
N PRO A 205 -15.04 -1.90 8.07
CA PRO A 205 -14.25 -2.55 7.02
C PRO A 205 -15.11 -3.11 5.88
N GLN A 206 -16.26 -3.69 6.22
CA GLN A 206 -17.18 -4.29 5.24
C GLN A 206 -17.81 -3.22 4.34
N ARG A 207 -18.22 -2.06 4.88
CA ARG A 207 -18.73 -0.96 4.06
C ARG A 207 -17.65 -0.37 3.16
N ALA A 208 -16.43 -0.21 3.65
CA ALA A 208 -15.30 0.24 2.83
C ALA A 208 -15.00 -0.74 1.69
N LEU A 209 -15.00 -2.05 1.98
CA LEU A 209 -14.81 -3.10 0.98
C LEU A 209 -15.95 -3.14 -0.04
N ALA A 210 -17.20 -3.01 0.38
CA ALA A 210 -18.36 -2.98 -0.52
C ALA A 210 -18.28 -1.84 -1.55
N ARG A 211 -17.87 -0.64 -1.12
CA ARG A 211 -17.65 0.52 -2.02
C ARG A 211 -16.57 0.22 -3.06
N LEU A 212 -15.50 -0.45 -2.65
CA LEU A 212 -14.39 -0.80 -3.53
C LEU A 212 -14.79 -1.88 -4.53
N LEU A 213 -15.50 -2.93 -4.08
CA LEU A 213 -16.04 -3.97 -4.96
C LEU A 213 -16.98 -3.38 -6.02
N ALA A 214 -17.86 -2.44 -5.63
CA ALA A 214 -18.71 -1.72 -6.58
C ALA A 214 -17.88 -0.97 -7.64
N ALA A 215 -16.79 -0.29 -7.23
CA ALA A 215 -15.90 0.40 -8.16
C ALA A 215 -15.15 -0.56 -9.10
N LEU A 216 -14.97 -1.82 -8.70
CA LEU A 216 -14.37 -2.88 -9.51
C LEU A 216 -15.38 -3.65 -10.38
N ASP A 217 -16.66 -3.27 -10.36
CA ASP A 217 -17.75 -3.99 -11.02
C ASP A 217 -17.91 -5.44 -10.50
N GLU A 218 -17.71 -5.62 -9.18
CA GLU A 218 -17.99 -6.86 -8.45
C GLU A 218 -19.20 -6.68 -7.51
N ASP A 219 -19.81 -7.80 -7.08
CA ASP A 219 -20.93 -7.78 -6.15
C ASP A 219 -20.52 -7.23 -4.75
N PRO A 220 -21.05 -6.07 -4.32
CA PRO A 220 -20.73 -5.50 -3.02
C PRO A 220 -21.18 -6.38 -1.83
N ALA A 221 -22.14 -7.28 -2.04
CA ALA A 221 -22.64 -8.17 -0.99
C ALA A 221 -21.58 -9.17 -0.51
N LEU A 222 -20.56 -9.46 -1.33
CA LEU A 222 -19.41 -10.30 -0.94
C LEU A 222 -18.71 -9.75 0.31
N ALA A 223 -18.72 -8.43 0.53
CA ALA A 223 -18.09 -7.83 1.69
C ALA A 223 -18.69 -8.28 3.02
N ARG A 224 -19.96 -8.70 3.06
CA ARG A 224 -20.67 -9.08 4.30
C ARG A 224 -20.07 -10.31 4.97
N THR A 225 -19.48 -11.20 4.19
CA THR A 225 -18.89 -12.46 4.68
C THR A 225 -17.40 -12.37 4.96
N ILE A 226 -16.78 -11.21 4.69
CA ILE A 226 -15.34 -11.01 4.87
C ILE A 226 -15.09 -10.34 6.23
N SER A 227 -14.25 -10.97 7.04
CA SER A 227 -13.80 -10.42 8.32
C SER A 227 -12.33 -9.97 8.26
N PRO A 228 -11.98 -8.83 8.89
CA PRO A 228 -10.59 -8.39 9.01
C PRO A 228 -9.69 -9.43 9.65
N ARG A 229 -8.47 -9.61 9.11
CA ARG A 229 -7.43 -10.46 9.72
C ARG A 229 -6.31 -9.68 10.41
N THR A 230 -6.31 -8.35 10.28
CA THR A 230 -5.32 -7.44 10.88
C THR A 230 -5.97 -6.61 11.98
N ALA A 231 -5.32 -6.54 13.13
CA ALA A 231 -5.77 -5.73 14.26
C ALA A 231 -5.18 -4.31 14.23
N ARG A 232 -5.89 -3.36 14.87
CA ARG A 232 -5.39 -2.00 15.12
C ARG A 232 -4.27 -2.04 16.17
N LEU A 233 -3.20 -1.28 15.92
CA LEU A 233 -2.04 -1.19 16.82
C LEU A 233 -2.06 0.03 17.76
N ALA A 234 -3.01 0.96 17.59
CA ALA A 234 -3.12 2.11 18.47
C ALA A 234 -3.64 1.71 19.86
N ASP A 235 -2.93 2.14 20.89
CA ASP A 235 -3.16 1.84 22.30
C ASP A 235 -3.19 3.14 23.14
N ALA A 236 -3.26 3.00 24.47
CA ALA A 236 -3.28 4.13 25.40
C ALA A 236 -2.02 5.00 25.30
N GLU A 237 -0.85 4.37 25.19
CA GLU A 237 0.45 5.05 25.03
C GLU A 237 0.48 5.93 23.76
N SER A 238 -0.05 5.42 22.64
CA SER A 238 -0.13 6.20 21.40
C SER A 238 -0.98 7.47 21.55
N ARG A 239 -2.04 7.43 22.36
CA ARG A 239 -2.91 8.59 22.63
C ARG A 239 -2.23 9.61 23.54
N GLU A 240 -1.50 9.13 24.54
CA GLU A 240 -0.69 9.99 25.42
C GLU A 240 0.37 10.75 24.64
N TRP A 241 1.09 10.08 23.74
CA TRP A 241 2.10 10.71 22.89
C TRP A 241 1.49 11.75 21.96
N ALA A 242 0.30 11.51 21.42
CA ALA A 242 -0.39 12.47 20.57
C ALA A 242 -0.78 13.73 21.35
N ALA A 243 -1.36 13.56 22.55
CA ALA A 243 -1.69 14.69 23.42
C ALA A 243 -0.45 15.49 23.82
N ARG A 244 0.65 14.81 24.18
CA ARG A 244 1.92 15.44 24.51
C ARG A 244 2.50 16.22 23.33
N PHE A 245 2.54 15.62 22.15
CA PHE A 245 3.08 16.25 20.94
C PHE A 245 2.30 17.50 20.54
N ILE A 246 0.97 17.47 20.67
CA ILE A 246 0.12 18.65 20.40
C ILE A 246 0.38 19.75 21.43
N ALA A 247 0.56 19.42 22.71
CA ALA A 247 0.86 20.38 23.75
C ALA A 247 2.26 21.02 23.60
N ASP A 248 3.25 20.24 23.14
CA ASP A 248 4.62 20.73 22.89
C ASP A 248 4.69 21.70 21.69
N ALA A 249 3.70 21.68 20.79
CA ALA A 249 3.65 22.47 19.55
C ALA A 249 2.79 23.73 19.62
N GLY A 250 2.02 23.92 20.70
CA GLY A 250 1.16 25.09 20.96
C GLY A 250 1.82 26.11 21.87
#